data_AF-A0A151MT66-F1
#
_entry.id   AF-A0A151MT66-F1
#
_cell.length_a   1.000
_cell.length_b   1.000
_cell.length_c   1.000
_cell.angle_alpha   90.00
_cell.angle_beta   90.00
_cell.angle_gamma   90.00
#
_symmetry.space_group_name_H-M   'P 1'
#
loop_
_entity.id
_entity.type
_entity.pdbx_description
1 polymer ?
#
loop_
_entity_poly.entity_id
_entity_poly.type
_entity_poly.pdbx_seq_one_letter_code
_entity_poly.pdbx_strand_id
1 'polypeptide(L)'
;MENPDLVAYASMQLSAMAPADILGQNLEVLTQILGSQQEMRDSQQDWLWHSLVSFKMPKMSRDDDPEAYIEAFECHALMTRLHKGYWASQLGAQVVGKAQAAYHTLSRDNARDYEHVKEAILYRLEINP
;
A
#
# COMPACT_ATOMS: atom_id res chain seq x y z
N MET A 1 7.61 -16.74 -54.08
CA MET A 1 6.16 -16.96 -53.96
C MET A 1 5.87 -16.97 -52.46
N GLU A 2 5.63 -15.79 -51.89
CA GLU A 2 5.33 -15.66 -50.45
C GLU A 2 3.94 -16.22 -50.16
N ASN A 3 3.85 -16.99 -49.08
CA ASN A 3 2.65 -17.63 -48.58
C ASN A 3 1.82 -16.60 -47.79
N PRO A 4 0.61 -16.21 -48.26
CA PRO A 4 -0.17 -15.12 -47.65
C PRO A 4 -1.04 -15.55 -46.45
N ASP A 5 -0.91 -16.78 -45.91
CA ASP A 5 -1.92 -17.32 -44.99
C ASP A 5 -1.66 -17.15 -43.48
N LEU A 6 -0.55 -16.55 -43.04
CA LEU A 6 -0.31 -16.41 -41.58
C LEU A 6 -1.24 -15.38 -40.90
N VAL A 7 -1.72 -14.38 -41.65
CA VAL A 7 -2.64 -13.35 -41.11
C VAL A 7 -4.07 -13.88 -41.02
N ALA A 8 -4.48 -14.79 -41.91
CA ALA A 8 -5.79 -15.43 -41.87
C ALA A 8 -5.94 -16.42 -40.70
N TYR A 9 -4.89 -17.16 -40.36
CA TYR A 9 -4.90 -18.05 -39.19
C TYR A 9 -4.88 -17.28 -37.86
N ALA A 10 -4.12 -16.19 -37.77
CA ALA A 10 -4.08 -15.35 -36.57
C ALA A 10 -5.43 -14.66 -36.29
N SER A 11 -6.18 -14.30 -37.34
CA SER A 11 -7.51 -13.68 -37.22
C SER A 11 -8.65 -14.68 -37.03
N MET A 12 -8.46 -15.95 -37.40
CA MET A 12 -9.37 -17.04 -37.00
C MET A 12 -9.10 -17.58 -35.59
N GLN A 13 -7.95 -17.31 -34.96
CA GLN A 13 -7.73 -17.70 -33.56
C GLN A 13 -8.45 -16.80 -32.56
N LEU A 14 -8.99 -15.66 -33.03
CA LEU A 14 -9.98 -14.83 -32.35
C LEU A 14 -11.43 -15.26 -32.70
N SER A 15 -11.63 -16.47 -33.25
CA SER A 15 -12.96 -17.03 -33.53
C SER A 15 -13.64 -17.44 -32.24
N ALA A 16 -14.70 -16.71 -31.91
CA ALA A 16 -15.89 -17.17 -31.20
C ALA A 16 -15.62 -18.07 -29.98
N MET A 17 -15.15 -17.48 -28.89
CA MET A 17 -15.41 -18.08 -27.58
C MET A 17 -16.91 -18.33 -27.44
N ALA A 18 -17.30 -19.55 -27.09
CA ALA A 18 -18.70 -19.85 -26.86
C ALA A 18 -19.21 -18.97 -25.70
N PRO A 19 -20.51 -18.59 -25.68
CA PRO A 19 -21.07 -17.82 -24.57
C PRO A 19 -20.79 -18.44 -23.19
N ALA A 20 -20.69 -19.78 -23.14
CA ALA A 20 -20.30 -20.53 -21.95
C ALA A 20 -18.84 -20.27 -21.50
N ASP A 21 -17.91 -20.11 -22.45
CA ASP A 21 -16.50 -19.82 -22.15
C ASP A 21 -16.32 -18.40 -21.61
N ILE A 22 -17.08 -17.44 -22.14
CA ILE A 22 -17.09 -16.05 -21.64
C ILE A 22 -17.64 -15.99 -20.21
N LEU A 23 -18.72 -16.73 -19.94
CA LEU A 23 -19.27 -16.85 -18.59
C LEU A 23 -18.28 -17.50 -17.62
N GLY A 24 -17.58 -18.56 -18.06
CA GLY A 24 -16.53 -19.21 -17.27
C GLY A 24 -15.40 -18.26 -16.89
N GLN A 25 -14.87 -17.50 -17.86
CA GLN A 25 -13.80 -16.53 -17.61
C GLN A 25 -14.24 -15.38 -16.69
N ASN A 26 -15.45 -14.86 -16.87
CA ASN A 26 -15.96 -13.81 -15.99
C ASN A 26 -16.11 -14.31 -14.54
N LEU A 27 -16.58 -15.54 -14.35
CA LEU A 27 -16.69 -16.15 -13.03
C LEU A 27 -15.30 -16.30 -12.37
N GLU A 28 -14.30 -16.70 -13.15
CA GLU A 28 -12.92 -16.83 -12.70
C GLU A 28 -12.34 -15.47 -12.27
N VAL A 29 -12.50 -14.43 -13.10
CA VAL A 29 -12.04 -13.07 -12.79
C VAL A 29 -12.73 -12.52 -11.54
N LEU A 30 -14.04 -12.73 -11.39
CA LEU A 30 -14.77 -12.30 -10.18
C LEU A 30 -14.29 -13.05 -8.92
N THR A 31 -13.94 -14.33 -9.06
CA THR A 31 -13.38 -15.12 -7.95
C THR A 31 -12.01 -14.57 -7.55
N GLN A 32 -11.15 -14.23 -8.52
CA GLN A 32 -9.86 -13.62 -8.27
C GLN A 32 -10.00 -12.24 -7.60
N ILE A 33 -10.90 -11.38 -8.10
CA ILE A 33 -11.17 -10.07 -7.51
C ILE A 33 -11.65 -10.23 -6.06
N LEU A 34 -12.58 -11.15 -5.82
CA LEU A 34 -13.09 -11.39 -4.47
C LEU A 34 -11.99 -11.91 -3.53
N GLY A 35 -11.15 -12.83 -4.00
CA GLY A 35 -9.98 -13.32 -3.26
C GLY A 35 -9.00 -12.20 -2.90
N SER A 36 -8.61 -11.37 -3.88
CA SER A 36 -7.71 -10.24 -3.64
C SER A 36 -8.29 -9.21 -2.67
N GLN A 37 -9.60 -8.94 -2.74
CA GLN A 37 -10.26 -8.02 -1.81
C GLN A 37 -10.33 -8.60 -0.39
N GLN A 38 -10.55 -9.91 -0.26
CA GLN A 38 -10.57 -10.60 1.03
C GLN A 38 -9.17 -10.60 1.66
N GLU A 39 -8.14 -10.99 0.91
CA GLU A 39 -6.75 -10.95 1.35
C GLU A 39 -6.31 -9.54 1.77
N MET A 40 -6.74 -8.51 1.03
CA MET A 40 -6.44 -7.12 1.38
C MET A 40 -7.11 -6.72 2.70
N ARG A 41 -8.34 -7.16 2.92
CA ARG A 41 -9.07 -6.89 4.16
C ARG A 41 -8.46 -7.62 5.36
N ASP A 42 -8.08 -8.87 5.17
CA ASP A 42 -7.47 -9.69 6.21
C ASP A 42 -6.07 -9.16 6.55
N SER A 43 -5.29 -8.75 5.55
CA SER A 43 -4.02 -8.04 5.75
C SER A 43 -4.21 -6.71 6.47
N GLN A 44 -5.30 -5.98 6.18
CA GLN A 44 -5.61 -4.72 6.87
C GLN A 44 -6.04 -4.96 8.32
N GLN A 45 -6.76 -6.04 8.61
CA GLN A 45 -7.16 -6.41 9.97
C GLN A 45 -5.98 -6.92 10.78
N ASP A 46 -5.16 -7.79 10.21
CA ASP A 46 -3.91 -8.27 10.80
C ASP A 46 -2.97 -7.09 11.11
N TRP A 47 -2.86 -6.16 10.15
CA TRP A 47 -2.17 -4.89 10.34
C TRP A 47 -2.71 -4.09 11.53
N LEU A 48 -4.02 -3.87 11.62
CA LEU A 48 -4.65 -3.16 12.74
C LEU A 48 -4.42 -3.87 14.07
N TRP A 49 -4.52 -5.20 14.10
CA TRP A 49 -4.36 -5.99 15.31
C TRP A 49 -2.93 -5.93 15.86
N HIS A 50 -1.92 -6.07 15.02
CA HIS A 50 -0.53 -6.01 15.46
C HIS A 50 -0.03 -4.59 15.75
N SER A 51 -0.62 -3.59 15.08
CA SER A 51 -0.41 -2.16 15.33
C SER A 51 -0.93 -1.71 16.71
N LEU A 52 -2.18 -2.04 17.04
CA LEU A 52 -2.92 -1.37 18.12
C LEU A 52 -2.65 -1.96 19.51
N VAL A 53 -2.26 -3.23 19.60
CA VAL A 53 -2.21 -3.93 20.90
C VAL A 53 -0.95 -3.61 21.71
N SER A 54 0.14 -3.11 21.10
CA SER A 54 1.41 -2.90 21.83
C SER A 54 2.11 -1.54 21.61
N PHE A 55 1.79 -0.78 20.57
CA PHE A 55 2.53 0.44 20.24
C PHE A 55 1.85 1.70 20.81
N LYS A 56 2.01 1.91 22.12
CA LYS A 56 1.42 3.04 22.85
C LYS A 56 2.35 4.25 22.89
N MET A 57 2.53 4.89 21.73
CA MET A 57 3.17 6.20 21.65
C MET A 57 2.08 7.30 21.53
N PRO A 58 2.23 8.45 22.22
CA PRO A 58 1.34 9.59 22.04
C PRO A 58 1.33 10.04 20.58
N LYS A 59 0.14 10.39 20.08
CA LYS A 59 -0.01 10.91 18.72
C LYS A 59 0.69 12.25 18.57
N MET A 60 1.27 12.51 17.39
CA MET A 60 1.92 13.79 17.09
C MET A 60 0.94 14.94 17.28
N SER A 61 1.39 16.00 17.94
CA SER A 61 0.69 17.27 18.05
C SER A 61 0.99 18.17 16.83
N ARG A 62 0.22 19.25 16.63
CA ARG A 62 0.51 20.21 15.55
C ARG A 62 1.73 21.07 15.84
N ASP A 63 2.11 21.16 17.10
CA ASP A 63 3.22 21.99 17.60
C ASP A 63 4.51 21.17 17.75
N ASP A 64 4.43 19.85 17.60
CA ASP A 64 5.59 18.97 17.68
C ASP A 64 6.47 19.16 16.45
N ASP A 65 7.79 19.22 16.68
CA ASP A 65 8.75 19.14 15.59
C ASP A 65 8.71 17.73 14.95
N PRO A 66 8.50 17.63 13.63
CA PRO A 66 8.30 16.34 12.98
C PRO A 66 9.56 15.46 12.96
N GLU A 67 10.76 16.05 12.90
CA GLU A 67 12.02 15.31 12.96
C GLU A 67 12.20 14.71 14.35
N ALA A 68 12.06 15.52 15.40
CA ALA A 68 12.12 15.06 16.79
C ALA A 68 11.05 14.00 17.12
N TYR A 69 9.84 14.14 16.56
CA TYR A 69 8.79 13.14 16.71
C TYR A 69 9.17 11.80 16.06
N ILE A 70 9.73 11.83 14.84
CA ILE A 70 10.18 10.63 14.14
C ILE A 70 11.32 9.94 14.92
N GLU A 71 12.29 10.70 15.44
CA GLU A 71 13.33 10.12 16.30
C GLU A 71 12.75 9.43 17.55
N ALA A 72 11.81 10.09 18.23
CA ALA A 72 11.12 9.50 19.38
C ALA A 72 10.35 8.23 19.01
N PHE A 73 9.74 8.21 17.81
CA PHE A 73 9.06 7.04 17.26
C PHE A 73 10.03 5.88 17.02
N GLU A 74 11.18 6.12 16.39
CA GLU A 74 12.19 5.10 16.14
C GLU A 74 12.70 4.50 17.46
N CYS A 75 13.00 5.35 18.44
CA CYS A 75 13.37 4.89 19.77
C CYS A 75 12.28 4.03 20.41
N HIS A 76 11.01 4.44 20.34
CA HIS A 76 9.89 3.68 20.89
C HIS A 76 9.66 2.34 20.17
N ALA A 77 9.80 2.31 18.85
CA ALA A 77 9.70 1.12 18.02
C ALA A 77 10.78 0.09 18.36
N LEU A 78 12.00 0.53 18.61
CA LEU A 78 13.08 -0.32 19.08
C LEU A 78 12.79 -0.86 20.49
N MET A 79 12.36 -0.02 21.42
CA MET A 79 12.07 -0.43 22.80
C MET A 79 10.92 -1.44 22.90
N THR A 80 9.87 -1.25 22.09
CA THR A 80 8.69 -2.13 22.05
C THR A 80 8.88 -3.34 21.13
N ARG A 81 10.03 -3.44 20.45
CA ARG A 81 10.33 -4.48 19.46
C ARG A 81 9.28 -4.54 18.34
N LEU A 82 8.77 -3.38 17.94
CA LEU A 82 7.87 -3.28 16.80
C LEU A 82 8.59 -3.81 15.56
N HIS A 83 8.01 -4.81 14.91
CA HIS A 83 8.58 -5.37 13.69
C HIS A 83 8.69 -4.31 12.59
N LYS A 84 9.86 -4.23 11.92
CA LYS A 84 10.19 -3.13 10.98
C LYS A 84 9.16 -2.97 9.85
N GLY A 85 8.55 -4.06 9.41
CA GLY A 85 7.46 -4.04 8.41
C GLY A 85 6.21 -3.27 8.82
N TYR A 86 6.04 -2.94 10.11
CA TYR A 86 4.92 -2.13 10.60
C TYR A 86 5.28 -0.67 10.87
N TRP A 87 6.55 -0.28 10.73
CA TRP A 87 6.97 1.07 11.11
C TRP A 87 6.31 2.15 10.25
N ALA A 88 6.28 1.96 8.93
CA ALA A 88 5.71 2.91 7.97
C ALA A 88 4.25 3.25 8.30
N SER A 89 3.48 2.21 8.59
CA SER A 89 2.05 2.30 8.83
C SER A 89 1.71 2.81 10.23
N GLN A 90 2.53 2.46 11.24
CA GLN A 90 2.42 3.04 12.57
C GLN A 90 2.75 4.52 12.60
N LEU A 91 3.81 4.93 11.91
CA LEU A 91 4.16 6.33 11.79
C LEU A 91 3.04 7.09 11.08
N GLY A 92 2.55 6.59 9.93
CA GLY A 92 1.44 7.18 9.18
C GLY A 92 0.15 7.36 10.00
N ALA A 93 -0.15 6.43 10.90
CA ALA A 93 -1.32 6.54 11.79
C ALA A 93 -1.15 7.57 12.91
N GLN A 94 0.10 7.86 13.29
CA GLN A 94 0.43 8.74 14.42
C GLN A 94 0.73 10.18 14.05
N VAL A 95 1.23 10.43 12.84
CA VAL A 95 1.47 11.79 12.37
C VAL A 95 0.17 12.51 12.08
N VAL A 96 0.21 13.85 12.13
CA VAL A 96 -0.96 14.71 11.88
C VAL A 96 -0.59 15.86 10.93
N GLY A 97 -1.60 16.59 10.43
CA GLY A 97 -1.38 17.83 9.68
C GLY A 97 -0.57 17.64 8.40
N LYS A 98 0.47 18.47 8.18
CA LYS A 98 1.32 18.45 6.98
C LYS A 98 2.03 17.09 6.81
N ALA A 99 2.50 16.49 7.91
CA ALA A 99 3.15 15.18 7.90
C ALA A 99 2.19 14.07 7.47
N GLN A 100 0.95 14.08 7.97
CA GLN A 100 -0.08 13.14 7.53
C GLN A 100 -0.48 13.33 6.06
N ALA A 101 -0.57 14.58 5.62
CA ALA A 101 -0.83 14.89 4.20
C ALA A 101 0.31 14.38 3.30
N ALA A 102 1.56 14.45 3.75
CA ALA A 102 2.70 13.88 3.02
C ALA A 102 2.58 12.35 2.89
N TYR A 103 2.30 11.66 3.98
CA TYR A 103 2.06 10.22 4.00
C TYR A 103 0.95 9.81 3.01
N HIS A 104 -0.18 10.52 3.01
CA HIS A 104 -1.31 10.20 2.12
C HIS A 104 -1.04 10.43 0.62
N THR A 105 0.01 11.18 0.26
CA THR A 105 0.38 11.37 -1.16
C THR A 105 1.31 10.29 -1.71
N LEU A 106 1.82 9.40 -0.85
CA LEU A 106 2.67 8.30 -1.30
C LEU A 106 1.87 7.26 -2.08
N SER A 107 2.52 6.63 -3.06
CA SER A 107 2.00 5.42 -3.69
C SER A 107 1.87 4.31 -2.65
N ARG A 108 1.04 3.29 -2.94
CA ARG A 108 0.86 2.14 -2.04
C ARG A 108 2.18 1.45 -1.69
N ASP A 109 3.09 1.33 -2.65
CA ASP A 109 4.38 0.67 -2.45
C ASP A 109 5.29 1.53 -1.56
N ASN A 110 5.33 2.85 -1.81
CA ASN A 110 6.13 3.76 -0.99
C ASN A 110 5.55 3.92 0.43
N ALA A 111 4.23 3.86 0.60
CA ALA A 111 3.58 3.96 1.91
C ALA A 111 3.82 2.73 2.82
N ARG A 112 4.36 1.64 2.26
CA ARG A 112 4.76 0.42 2.99
C ARG A 112 6.22 0.46 3.42
N ASP A 113 7.03 1.28 2.77
CA ASP A 113 8.44 1.42 3.08
C ASP A 113 8.66 2.56 4.06
N TYR A 114 9.26 2.23 5.21
CA TYR A 114 9.45 3.20 6.29
C TYR A 114 10.34 4.37 5.88
N GLU A 115 11.41 4.11 5.12
CA GLU A 115 12.36 5.15 4.75
C GLU A 115 11.71 6.15 3.78
N HIS A 116 10.89 5.64 2.84
CA HIS A 116 10.13 6.51 1.93
C HIS A 116 9.07 7.34 2.67
N VAL A 117 8.43 6.78 3.71
CA VAL A 117 7.50 7.54 4.56
C VAL A 117 8.22 8.64 5.33
N LYS A 118 9.36 8.32 5.95
CA LYS A 118 10.20 9.28 6.69
C LYS A 118 10.65 10.42 5.78
N GLU A 119 11.19 10.09 4.61
CA GLU A 119 11.64 11.08 3.63
C GLU A 119 10.49 11.99 3.18
N ALA A 120 9.34 11.43 2.82
CA ALA A 120 8.20 12.23 2.37
C ALA A 120 7.69 13.20 3.44
N ILE A 121 7.66 12.78 4.70
CA ILE A 121 7.27 13.63 5.82
C ILE A 121 8.25 14.79 5.96
N LEU A 122 9.56 14.50 6.04
CA LEU A 122 10.59 15.52 6.23
C LEU A 122 10.70 16.48 5.03
N TYR A 123 10.74 15.95 3.81
CA TYR A 123 10.86 16.73 2.57
C TYR A 123 9.71 17.74 2.39
N ARG A 124 8.47 17.34 2.71
CA ARG A 124 7.31 18.23 2.53
C ARG A 124 7.25 19.37 3.55
N LEU A 125 7.97 19.24 4.67
CA LEU A 125 8.06 20.28 5.68
C LEU A 125 9.11 21.32 5.32
N GLU A 126 10.24 20.91 4.74
CA GLU A 126 11.29 21.81 4.24
C GLU A 126 10.79 22.73 3.10
N ILE A 127 9.81 22.27 2.31
CA ILE A 127 9.28 23.02 1.15
C ILE A 127 8.20 24.04 1.55
N ASN A 128 7.63 23.94 2.75
CA ASN A 128 6.54 24.80 3.22
C ASN A 128 6.97 25.57 4.50
N PRO A 129 7.78 26.64 4.36
CA PRO A 129 8.15 27.52 5.46
C PRO A 129 6.95 28.26 6.08
#